data_AF-A0A8J6ZGY2-F1
#
_entry.id   AF-A0A8J6ZGY2-F1
#
_cell.length_a   1.000
_cell.length_b   1.000
_cell.length_c   1.000
_cell.angle_alpha   90.00
_cell.angle_beta   90.00
_cell.angle_gamma   90.00
#
_symmetry.space_group_name_H-M   'P 1'
#
loop_
_entity.id
_entity.type
_entity.pdbx_description
1 polymer ?
#
loop_
_entity_poly.entity_id
_entity_poly.type
_entity_poly.pdbx_seq_one_letter_code
_entity_poly.pdbx_strand_id
1 'polypeptide(L)'
;MRKLSVTALTFALVFFGIMILNHVPINLTVQKDKVLERLANMTFFESSSNNIVEEDGIQFKTVMSERILRIPPKEPEAKTQVQFGIQITNNTTNPRNFLLFAVLPEFFQANKQKVPQFGPVANSTSAPELSDFKLLMPGESVTFLVEGYFEWFKDGLQFAFMRKDATYWWYGNFESGTYSIKVIYENPYPAWDQASWGDGIISLMPKRKQPRNSYLPLKIIKIEDVWVGKILTPSIEFKLIQQKSEF
;
A
#
# COMPACT_ATOMS: atom_id res chain seq x y z
N MET A 1 -38.81 -25.80 -45.23
CA MET A 1 -37.72 -25.61 -44.23
C MET A 1 -36.43 -25.37 -45.02
N ARG A 2 -35.58 -24.37 -44.86
CA ARG A 2 -35.48 -23.12 -44.08
C ARG A 2 -34.78 -22.14 -45.04
N LYS A 3 -35.34 -20.96 -45.31
CA LYS A 3 -34.62 -19.86 -45.98
C LYS A 3 -33.85 -19.12 -44.90
N LEU A 4 -32.55 -19.36 -44.78
CA LEU A 4 -31.67 -18.58 -43.91
C LEU A 4 -31.36 -17.24 -44.60
N SER A 5 -31.61 -16.17 -43.85
CA SER A 5 -31.53 -14.78 -44.27
C SER A 5 -30.08 -14.35 -44.48
N VAL A 6 -29.72 -14.03 -45.72
CA VAL A 6 -28.39 -13.53 -46.12
C VAL A 6 -28.16 -12.08 -45.65
N THR A 7 -29.18 -11.38 -45.15
CA THR A 7 -29.07 -9.96 -44.78
C THR A 7 -28.48 -9.71 -43.38
N ALA A 8 -28.36 -10.72 -42.52
CA ALA A 8 -27.81 -10.54 -41.17
C ALA A 8 -26.27 -10.49 -41.12
N LEU A 9 -25.58 -11.06 -42.12
CA LEU A 9 -24.11 -11.13 -42.12
C LEU A 9 -23.44 -9.84 -42.64
N THR A 10 -24.16 -9.05 -43.44
CA THR A 10 -23.61 -7.82 -44.04
C THR A 10 -23.56 -6.65 -43.06
N PHE A 11 -24.44 -6.60 -42.05
CA PHE A 11 -24.42 -5.55 -41.03
C PHE A 11 -23.33 -5.74 -39.97
N ALA A 12 -22.89 -6.99 -39.72
CA ALA A 12 -21.82 -7.25 -38.75
C ALA A 12 -20.44 -6.78 -39.24
N LEU A 13 -20.18 -6.80 -40.55
CA LEU A 13 -18.87 -6.42 -41.11
C LEU A 13 -18.71 -4.90 -41.29
N VAL A 14 -19.79 -4.14 -41.46
CA VAL A 14 -19.71 -2.67 -41.54
C VAL A 14 -19.46 -2.05 -40.16
N PHE A 15 -19.95 -2.68 -39.08
CA PHE A 15 -19.71 -2.17 -37.71
C PHE A 15 -18.27 -2.40 -37.21
N PHE A 16 -17.60 -3.47 -37.61
CA PHE A 16 -16.19 -3.70 -37.24
C PHE A 16 -15.19 -2.94 -38.13
N GLY A 17 -15.58 -2.52 -39.34
CA GLY A 17 -14.71 -1.77 -40.24
C GLY A 17 -14.43 -0.32 -39.83
N ILE A 18 -15.30 0.30 -39.02
CA ILE A 18 -15.13 1.71 -38.59
C ILE A 18 -14.33 1.81 -37.27
N MET A 19 -14.15 0.72 -36.53
CA MET A 19 -13.40 0.72 -35.26
C MET A 19 -11.88 0.65 -35.42
N ILE A 20 -11.33 0.42 -36.63
CA ILE A 20 -9.89 0.18 -36.81
C ILE A 20 -9.12 1.43 -37.33
N LEU A 21 -9.77 2.53 -37.72
CA LEU A 21 -9.06 3.68 -38.30
C LEU A 21 -8.88 4.94 -37.43
N ASN A 22 -9.34 4.95 -36.16
CA ASN A 22 -9.25 6.15 -35.31
C ASN A 22 -8.35 6.02 -34.06
N HIS A 23 -7.52 4.98 -33.96
CA HIS A 23 -6.49 4.93 -32.91
C HIS A 23 -5.20 5.65 -33.35
N VAL A 24 -5.29 6.97 -33.52
CA VAL A 24 -4.13 7.84 -33.39
C VAL A 24 -3.95 8.08 -31.88
N PRO A 25 -2.83 7.68 -31.25
CA PRO A 25 -2.59 7.99 -29.86
C PRO A 25 -2.20 9.47 -29.73
N ILE A 26 -3.20 10.34 -29.65
CA ILE A 26 -3.04 11.70 -29.14
C ILE A 26 -3.08 11.57 -27.62
N ASN A 27 -1.93 11.45 -26.97
CA ASN A 27 -1.62 11.90 -25.60
C ASN A 27 -0.34 11.25 -25.09
N LEU A 28 0.82 11.79 -25.47
CA LEU A 28 2.10 11.42 -24.85
C LEU A 28 2.97 12.64 -24.48
N THR A 29 2.33 13.80 -24.31
CA THR A 29 3.04 15.04 -23.96
C THR A 29 2.47 15.81 -22.78
N VAL A 30 1.37 15.36 -22.15
CA VAL A 30 0.73 16.09 -21.02
C VAL A 30 0.97 15.43 -19.64
N GLN A 31 1.61 14.25 -19.58
CA GLN A 31 1.82 13.57 -18.30
C GLN A 31 3.19 13.81 -17.65
N LYS A 32 4.17 14.37 -18.37
CA LYS A 32 5.52 14.62 -17.82
C LYS A 32 5.55 15.77 -16.81
N ASP A 33 4.69 16.77 -16.98
CA ASP A 33 4.74 17.97 -16.15
C ASP A 33 4.09 17.77 -14.77
N LYS A 34 3.01 16.97 -14.67
CA LYS A 34 2.42 16.60 -13.37
C LYS A 34 3.35 15.77 -12.49
N VAL A 35 4.25 14.97 -13.07
CA VAL A 35 5.22 14.17 -12.31
C VAL A 35 6.34 15.07 -11.76
N LEU A 36 6.77 16.08 -12.53
CA LEU A 36 7.79 17.03 -12.07
C LEU A 36 7.26 17.98 -10.97
N GLU A 37 6.01 18.43 -11.08
CA GLU A 37 5.38 19.28 -10.05
C GLU A 37 5.19 18.52 -8.72
N ARG A 38 4.95 17.20 -8.78
CA ARG A 38 4.86 16.33 -7.59
C ARG A 38 6.21 16.09 -6.90
N LEU A 39 7.32 16.09 -7.66
CA LEU A 39 8.67 15.96 -7.12
C LEU A 39 9.16 17.27 -6.47
N ALA A 40 8.77 18.43 -7.01
CA ALA A 40 9.15 19.74 -6.47
C ALA A 40 8.50 20.04 -5.10
N ASN A 41 7.25 19.58 -4.87
CA ASN A 41 6.53 19.77 -3.61
C ASN A 41 6.91 18.77 -2.49
N MET A 42 7.84 17.83 -2.71
CA MET A 42 8.32 16.89 -1.68
C MET A 42 9.35 17.49 -0.70
N THR A 43 9.67 18.79 -0.80
CA THR A 43 10.82 19.40 -0.10
C THR A 43 10.54 20.04 1.25
N PHE A 44 9.34 19.90 1.85
CA PHE A 44 9.09 20.45 3.20
C PHE A 44 8.71 19.39 4.23
N PHE A 45 9.62 18.42 4.45
CA PHE A 45 9.60 17.64 5.68
C PHE A 45 10.32 18.41 6.78
N GLU A 46 9.59 19.31 7.45
CA GLU A 46 10.08 19.95 8.67
C GLU A 46 10.38 18.85 9.70
N SER A 47 11.68 18.55 9.87
CA SER A 47 12.15 17.48 10.74
C SER A 47 12.21 18.00 12.17
N SER A 48 11.11 17.87 12.91
CA SER A 48 11.25 17.82 14.36
C SER A 48 12.08 16.57 14.68
N SER A 49 13.21 16.76 15.36
CA SER A 49 14.15 15.69 15.78
C SER A 49 13.50 14.62 16.68
N ASN A 50 12.26 14.85 17.13
CA ASN A 50 11.51 13.97 18.02
C ASN A 50 10.88 12.75 17.33
N ASN A 51 11.00 12.61 16.00
CA ASN A 51 10.33 11.52 15.25
C ASN A 51 11.24 10.33 14.93
N ILE A 52 12.32 10.15 15.68
CA ILE A 52 13.38 9.19 15.41
C ILE A 52 13.46 8.18 16.55
N VAL A 53 13.56 6.89 16.20
CA VAL A 53 13.93 5.81 17.11
C VAL A 53 15.12 5.05 16.52
N GLU A 54 16.05 4.60 17.35
CA GLU A 54 17.23 3.85 16.92
C GLU A 54 17.32 2.54 17.70
N GLU A 55 17.58 1.44 17.00
CA GLU A 55 17.81 0.12 17.57
C GLU A 55 18.98 -0.53 16.83
N ASP A 56 19.99 -0.98 17.59
CA ASP A 56 21.20 -1.64 17.07
C ASP A 56 21.87 -0.89 15.90
N GLY A 57 21.93 0.44 15.98
CA GLY A 57 22.51 1.29 14.93
C GLY A 57 21.65 1.40 13.67
N ILE A 58 20.39 0.95 13.69
CA ILE A 58 19.40 1.21 12.65
C ILE A 58 18.44 2.27 13.13
N GLN A 59 18.35 3.36 12.38
CA GLN A 59 17.48 4.48 12.68
C GLN A 59 16.18 4.35 11.88
N PHE A 60 15.05 4.58 12.55
CA PHE A 60 13.73 4.56 11.97
C PHE A 60 13.02 5.89 12.24
N LYS A 61 12.40 6.45 11.20
CA LYS A 61 11.70 7.73 11.26
C LYS A 61 10.36 7.65 10.54
N THR A 62 9.30 8.07 11.20
CA THR A 62 7.98 8.20 10.55
C THR A 62 8.02 9.32 9.52
N VAL A 63 7.42 9.09 8.35
CA VAL A 63 7.26 10.10 7.31
C VAL A 63 5.80 10.17 6.86
N MET A 64 5.32 11.36 6.51
CA MET A 64 3.98 11.58 5.97
C MET A 64 4.02 12.79 5.04
N SER A 65 3.52 12.64 3.81
CA SER A 65 3.66 13.66 2.75
C SER A 65 2.90 14.95 3.04
N GLU A 66 1.72 14.85 3.66
CA GLU A 66 0.84 15.98 3.99
C GLU A 66 0.25 15.78 5.38
N ARG A 67 0.24 16.84 6.19
CA ARG A 67 -0.29 16.81 7.57
C ARG A 67 -1.66 17.48 7.72
N ILE A 68 -2.20 18.09 6.67
CA ILE A 68 -3.53 18.69 6.67
C ILE A 68 -4.30 18.08 5.51
N LEU A 69 -5.14 17.09 5.79
CA LEU A 69 -5.86 16.34 4.77
C LEU A 69 -7.31 16.80 4.71
N ARG A 70 -7.83 16.95 3.51
CA ARG A 70 -9.24 17.26 3.28
C ARG A 70 -10.06 15.98 3.29
N ILE A 71 -11.15 15.96 4.06
CA ILE A 71 -12.13 14.89 4.00
C ILE A 71 -12.76 14.90 2.59
N PRO A 72 -12.82 13.76 1.87
CA PRO A 72 -13.44 13.73 0.55
C PRO A 72 -14.94 14.08 0.65
N PRO A 73 -15.55 14.64 -0.41
CA PRO A 73 -17.00 14.82 -0.45
C PRO A 73 -17.71 13.46 -0.30
N LYS A 74 -18.95 13.47 0.21
CA LYS A 74 -19.75 12.25 0.41
C LYS A 74 -20.40 11.82 -0.91
N GLU A 75 -19.56 11.55 -1.90
CA GLU A 75 -19.93 11.14 -3.25
C GLU A 75 -19.33 9.75 -3.56
N PRO A 76 -19.96 8.96 -4.44
CA PRO A 76 -19.39 7.71 -4.91
C PRO A 76 -17.97 7.93 -5.46
N GLU A 77 -17.04 7.04 -5.09
CA GLU A 77 -15.64 7.03 -5.58
C GLU A 77 -14.76 8.23 -5.14
N ALA A 78 -15.31 9.20 -4.41
CA ALA A 78 -14.53 10.32 -3.88
C ALA A 78 -13.52 9.86 -2.83
N LYS A 79 -12.24 10.19 -3.06
CA LYS A 79 -11.10 9.75 -2.24
C LYS A 79 -10.12 10.87 -2.00
N THR A 80 -9.56 10.92 -0.79
CA THR A 80 -8.38 11.72 -0.48
C THR A 80 -7.19 10.80 -0.30
N GLN A 81 -6.27 10.82 -1.26
CA GLN A 81 -5.04 10.02 -1.20
C GLN A 81 -4.09 10.56 -0.13
N VAL A 82 -3.43 9.66 0.58
CA VAL A 82 -2.44 9.97 1.61
C VAL A 82 -1.24 9.06 1.43
N GLN A 83 -0.04 9.62 1.57
CA GLN A 83 1.20 8.85 1.63
C GLN A 83 1.83 9.01 3.02
N PHE A 84 2.15 7.89 3.63
CA PHE A 84 2.84 7.82 4.92
C PHE A 84 3.81 6.64 4.90
N GLY A 85 4.74 6.56 5.83
CA GLY A 85 5.58 5.38 5.96
C GLY A 85 6.78 5.63 6.84
N ILE A 86 7.91 5.06 6.44
CA ILE A 86 9.11 5.02 7.25
C ILE A 86 10.36 5.35 6.43
N GLN A 87 11.24 6.14 7.01
CA GLN A 87 12.62 6.28 6.58
C GLN A 87 13.48 5.40 7.48
N ILE A 88 14.31 4.56 6.86
CA ILE A 88 15.25 3.67 7.55
C ILE A 88 16.66 4.11 7.16
N THR A 89 17.54 4.30 8.14
CA THR A 89 18.96 4.60 7.94
C THR A 89 19.80 3.51 8.59
N ASN A 90 20.75 2.94 7.85
CA ASN A 90 21.69 1.96 8.39
C ASN A 90 22.94 2.69 8.91
N ASN A 91 23.05 2.94 10.22
CA ASN A 91 24.25 3.53 10.83
C ASN A 91 25.27 2.47 11.31
N THR A 92 25.02 1.19 11.04
CA THR A 92 25.98 0.13 11.40
C THR A 92 27.17 0.09 10.43
N THR A 93 28.20 -0.68 10.78
CA THR A 93 29.36 -0.89 9.89
C THR A 93 29.12 -1.93 8.80
N ASN A 94 28.02 -2.69 8.87
CA ASN A 94 27.75 -3.80 7.96
C ASN A 94 26.52 -3.49 7.09
N PRO A 95 26.50 -3.93 5.82
CA PRO A 95 25.29 -3.87 5.00
C PRO A 95 24.14 -4.67 5.63
N ARG A 96 22.90 -4.21 5.43
CA ARG A 96 21.68 -4.88 5.93
C ARG A 96 20.57 -4.85 4.90
N ASN A 97 19.82 -5.94 4.79
CA ASN A 97 18.64 -6.04 3.92
C ASN A 97 17.36 -5.68 4.70
N PHE A 98 16.49 -4.87 4.10
CA PHE A 98 15.20 -4.46 4.68
C PHE A 98 14.06 -4.82 3.74
N LEU A 99 12.98 -5.38 4.30
CA LEU A 99 11.75 -5.65 3.55
C LEU A 99 10.93 -4.36 3.36
N LEU A 100 10.57 -4.02 2.12
CA LEU A 100 9.99 -2.69 1.82
C LEU A 100 8.50 -2.53 2.22
N PHE A 101 7.77 -3.63 2.39
CA PHE A 101 6.33 -3.60 2.69
C PHE A 101 5.99 -4.07 4.11
N ALA A 102 6.97 -4.09 5.01
CA ALA A 102 6.84 -4.44 6.44
C ALA A 102 6.21 -3.32 7.30
N VAL A 103 5.49 -2.38 6.68
CA VAL A 103 5.00 -1.15 7.31
C VAL A 103 3.50 -1.24 7.59
N LEU A 104 3.10 -0.91 8.83
CA LEU A 104 1.69 -0.82 9.27
C LEU A 104 1.45 0.50 10.02
N PRO A 105 0.37 1.24 9.72
CA PRO A 105 0.00 2.41 10.50
C PRO A 105 -0.75 2.02 11.78
N GLU A 106 -0.66 2.85 12.80
CA GLU A 106 -1.63 2.93 13.89
C GLU A 106 -2.09 4.38 14.03
N PHE A 107 -3.41 4.57 14.04
CA PHE A 107 -4.01 5.90 14.19
C PHE A 107 -4.55 6.09 15.61
N PHE A 108 -4.36 7.30 16.13
CA PHE A 108 -4.88 7.72 17.42
C PHE A 108 -5.62 9.05 17.28
N GLN A 109 -6.74 9.17 17.97
CA GLN A 109 -7.46 10.43 18.16
C GLN A 109 -6.66 11.38 19.08
N ALA A 110 -7.03 12.67 19.12
CA ALA A 110 -6.40 13.66 20.00
C ALA A 110 -6.43 13.28 21.50
N ASN A 111 -7.45 12.54 21.93
CA ASN A 111 -7.57 11.98 23.28
C ASN A 111 -6.70 10.71 23.51
N LYS A 112 -5.84 10.36 22.55
CA LYS A 112 -4.98 9.16 22.52
C LYS A 112 -5.73 7.83 22.42
N GLN A 113 -7.02 7.84 22.13
CA GLN A 113 -7.76 6.62 21.83
C GLN A 113 -7.36 6.06 20.47
N LYS A 114 -7.07 4.76 20.40
CA LYS A 114 -6.75 4.07 19.14
C LYS A 114 -7.99 4.02 18.24
N VAL A 115 -7.82 4.40 16.97
CA VAL A 115 -8.88 4.28 15.96
C VAL A 115 -9.10 2.79 15.67
N PRO A 116 -10.37 2.31 15.60
CA PRO A 116 -10.67 0.92 15.29
C PRO A 116 -10.01 0.46 14.00
N GLN A 117 -9.30 -0.67 14.09
CA GLN A 117 -8.60 -1.32 12.98
C GLN A 117 -9.36 -2.58 12.58
N PHE A 118 -9.45 -2.82 11.28
CA PHE A 118 -10.11 -3.98 10.71
C PHE A 118 -9.23 -4.60 9.62
N GLY A 119 -9.25 -5.93 9.52
CA GLY A 119 -8.35 -6.71 8.68
C GLY A 119 -7.29 -7.49 9.48
N PRO A 120 -6.32 -8.13 8.81
CA PRO A 120 -6.15 -8.12 7.35
C PRO A 120 -7.25 -8.95 6.68
N VAL A 121 -7.75 -8.46 5.55
CA VAL A 121 -8.46 -9.32 4.59
C VAL A 121 -7.51 -9.61 3.44
N ALA A 122 -7.27 -10.89 3.20
CA ALA A 122 -6.41 -11.35 2.12
C ALA A 122 -7.03 -12.56 1.44
N ASN A 123 -7.10 -12.53 0.11
CA ASN A 123 -7.47 -13.70 -0.70
C ASN A 123 -6.27 -14.65 -0.90
N SER A 124 -5.06 -14.12 -0.76
CA SER A 124 -3.77 -14.80 -0.82
C SER A 124 -2.73 -13.89 -0.18
N THR A 125 -1.70 -14.44 0.48
CA THR A 125 -0.49 -13.65 0.77
C THR A 125 0.64 -14.17 -0.09
N SER A 126 1.25 -13.29 -0.88
CA SER A 126 2.46 -13.61 -1.63
C SER A 126 3.65 -13.64 -0.68
N ALA A 127 4.51 -14.65 -0.81
CA ALA A 127 5.81 -14.61 -0.14
C ALA A 127 6.64 -13.45 -0.71
N PRO A 128 7.47 -12.77 0.09
CA PRO A 128 8.37 -11.75 -0.41
C PRO A 128 9.31 -12.29 -1.49
N GLU A 129 9.53 -11.52 -2.53
CA GLU A 129 10.52 -11.75 -3.56
C GLU A 129 11.84 -11.05 -3.23
N LEU A 130 12.94 -11.42 -3.88
CA LEU A 130 14.22 -10.72 -3.70
C LEU A 130 14.12 -9.21 -4.01
N SER A 131 13.25 -8.84 -4.95
CA SER A 131 12.99 -7.44 -5.32
C SER A 131 12.31 -6.62 -4.21
N ASP A 132 11.77 -7.29 -3.19
CA ASP A 132 11.15 -6.68 -2.02
C ASP A 132 12.14 -6.37 -0.91
N PHE A 133 13.41 -6.72 -1.08
CA PHE A 133 14.46 -6.39 -0.14
C PHE A 133 15.34 -5.28 -0.70
N LYS A 134 15.67 -4.33 0.16
CA LYS A 134 16.64 -3.27 -0.13
C LYS A 134 17.83 -3.45 0.76
N LEU A 135 18.98 -3.69 0.13
CA LEU A 135 20.28 -3.61 0.78
C LEU A 135 20.62 -2.13 1.04
N LEU A 136 20.95 -1.81 2.29
CA LEU A 136 21.48 -0.51 2.69
C LEU A 136 22.92 -0.68 3.16
N MET A 137 23.83 0.07 2.56
CA MET A 137 25.22 0.20 3.03
C MET A 137 25.28 1.09 4.28
N PRO A 138 26.39 1.05 5.05
CA PRO A 138 26.64 2.00 6.13
C PRO A 138 26.44 3.47 5.71
N GLY A 139 25.62 4.19 6.46
CA GLY A 139 25.23 5.58 6.21
C GLY A 139 24.13 5.77 5.17
N GLU A 140 23.70 4.72 4.45
CA GLU A 140 22.60 4.84 3.49
C GLU A 140 21.24 4.88 4.19
N SER A 141 20.30 5.57 3.54
CA SER A 141 18.91 5.60 3.95
C SER A 141 17.98 5.27 2.79
N VAL A 142 16.78 4.83 3.14
CA VAL A 142 15.70 4.58 2.21
C VAL A 142 14.38 5.02 2.83
N THR A 143 13.51 5.60 2.00
CA THR A 143 12.17 6.00 2.41
C THR A 143 11.16 5.10 1.73
N PHE A 144 10.35 4.40 2.53
CA PHE A 144 9.23 3.59 2.06
C PHE A 144 7.94 4.31 2.36
N LEU A 145 7.19 4.61 1.31
CA LEU A 145 5.87 5.22 1.41
C LEU A 145 4.82 4.17 1.06
N VAL A 146 3.84 4.07 1.93
CA VAL A 146 2.59 3.34 1.75
C VAL A 146 1.54 4.33 1.26
N GLU A 147 0.84 3.96 0.20
CA GLU A 147 -0.30 4.70 -0.28
C GLU A 147 -1.58 4.18 0.35
N GLY A 148 -2.36 5.09 0.93
CA GLY A 148 -3.73 4.82 1.35
C GLY A 148 -4.64 5.97 0.97
N TYR A 149 -5.90 5.87 1.32
CA TYR A 149 -6.87 6.91 1.05
C TYR A 149 -7.98 6.93 2.10
N PHE A 150 -8.47 8.14 2.35
CA PHE A 150 -9.74 8.34 3.04
C PHE A 150 -10.89 8.25 2.04
N GLU A 151 -11.96 7.53 2.40
CA GLU A 151 -13.19 7.41 1.61
C GLU A 151 -14.41 7.26 2.52
N TRP A 152 -15.59 7.56 1.98
CA TRP A 152 -16.86 7.29 2.65
C TRP A 152 -17.31 5.86 2.36
N PHE A 153 -17.60 5.11 3.43
CA PHE A 153 -18.24 3.80 3.32
C PHE A 153 -19.50 3.79 4.19
N LYS A 154 -20.66 3.65 3.54
CA LYS A 154 -21.97 3.92 4.14
C LYS A 154 -21.99 5.34 4.72
N ASP A 155 -22.08 5.48 6.04
CA ASP A 155 -22.13 6.75 6.75
C ASP A 155 -20.86 7.07 7.56
N GLY A 156 -19.82 6.23 7.47
CA GLY A 156 -18.56 6.42 8.18
C GLY A 156 -17.43 6.79 7.24
N LEU A 157 -16.57 7.71 7.67
CA LEU A 157 -15.29 7.96 7.01
C LEU A 157 -14.29 6.89 7.46
N GLN A 158 -13.64 6.24 6.50
CA GLN A 158 -12.63 5.23 6.74
C GLN A 158 -11.33 5.56 6.02
N PHE A 159 -10.22 5.08 6.56
CA PHE A 159 -8.93 5.03 5.89
C PHE A 159 -8.68 3.61 5.39
N ALA A 160 -8.44 3.43 4.11
CA ALA A 160 -8.10 2.13 3.52
C ALA A 160 -6.70 2.17 2.91
N PHE A 161 -5.97 1.08 3.03
CA PHE A 161 -4.70 0.88 2.31
C PHE A 161 -4.48 -0.60 1.99
N MET A 162 -3.67 -0.84 0.96
CA MET A 162 -3.31 -2.19 0.51
C MET A 162 -1.80 -2.33 0.57
N ARG A 163 -1.32 -3.40 1.19
CA ARG A 163 0.12 -3.74 1.18
C ARG A 163 0.48 -4.49 -0.09
N LYS A 164 1.79 -4.55 -0.40
CA LYS A 164 2.31 -5.24 -1.58
C LYS A 164 2.01 -6.75 -1.58
N ASP A 165 1.80 -7.34 -0.40
CA ASP A 165 1.37 -8.74 -0.21
C ASP A 165 -0.13 -8.97 -0.49
N ALA A 166 -0.83 -7.97 -1.05
CA ALA A 166 -2.28 -7.96 -1.31
C ALA A 166 -3.16 -8.08 -0.05
N THR A 167 -2.62 -7.76 1.13
CA THR A 167 -3.43 -7.62 2.35
C THR A 167 -4.11 -6.24 2.38
N TYR A 168 -5.43 -6.26 2.59
CA TYR A 168 -6.26 -5.07 2.73
C TYR A 168 -6.52 -4.78 4.20
N TRP A 169 -6.38 -3.50 4.55
CA TRP A 169 -6.63 -2.99 5.89
C TRP A 169 -7.51 -1.75 5.81
N TRP A 170 -8.38 -1.58 6.79
CA TRP A 170 -9.11 -0.33 6.95
C TRP A 170 -9.22 0.08 8.42
N TYR A 171 -9.31 1.39 8.63
CA TYR A 171 -9.52 2.03 9.91
C TYR A 171 -10.77 2.86 9.81
N GLY A 172 -11.66 2.77 10.79
CA GLY A 172 -13.01 3.34 10.68
C GLY A 172 -13.28 4.47 11.65
N ASN A 173 -14.39 5.16 11.41
CA ASN A 173 -14.98 6.17 12.29
C ASN A 173 -14.08 7.40 12.47
N PHE A 174 -13.47 7.86 11.38
CA PHE A 174 -12.81 9.16 11.38
C PHE A 174 -13.85 10.28 11.32
N GLU A 175 -13.53 11.37 12.01
CA GLU A 175 -14.22 12.65 11.97
C GLU A 175 -13.21 13.77 11.68
N SER A 176 -13.68 14.97 11.36
CA SER A 176 -12.79 16.14 11.31
C SER A 176 -12.13 16.37 12.67
N GLY A 177 -10.82 16.58 12.70
CA GLY A 177 -10.09 16.72 13.96
C GLY A 177 -8.60 16.54 13.81
N THR A 178 -7.91 16.53 14.95
CA THR A 178 -6.48 16.22 15.03
C THR A 178 -6.29 14.76 15.40
N TYR A 179 -5.40 14.10 14.67
CA TYR A 179 -5.03 12.71 14.87
C TYR A 179 -3.52 12.60 14.95
N SER A 180 -3.04 11.47 15.43
CA SER A 180 -1.65 11.09 15.27
C SER A 180 -1.54 9.72 14.62
N ILE A 181 -0.49 9.56 13.81
CA ILE A 181 -0.13 8.30 13.16
C ILE A 181 1.20 7.82 13.74
N LYS A 182 1.25 6.56 14.17
CA LYS A 182 2.50 5.82 14.39
C LYS A 182 2.69 4.85 13.25
N VAL A 183 3.94 4.60 12.92
CA VAL A 183 4.28 3.56 11.95
C VAL A 183 5.00 2.42 12.67
N ILE A 184 4.47 1.22 12.52
CA ILE A 184 5.08 -0.03 12.93
C ILE A 184 5.86 -0.57 11.73
N TYR A 185 7.14 -0.85 11.94
CA TYR A 185 7.93 -1.68 11.03
C TYR A 185 8.07 -3.07 11.64
N GLU A 186 7.49 -4.09 11.02
CA GLU A 186 7.49 -5.46 11.51
C GLU A 186 7.94 -6.40 10.40
N ASN A 187 9.18 -6.87 10.50
CA ASN A 187 9.75 -7.84 9.58
C ASN A 187 9.87 -9.21 10.27
N PRO A 188 8.95 -10.15 10.01
CA PRO A 188 8.99 -11.48 10.61
C PRO A 188 9.89 -12.48 9.88
N TYR A 189 10.73 -12.06 8.90
CA TYR A 189 11.71 -12.95 8.26
C TYR A 189 12.59 -13.67 9.31
N PRO A 190 12.99 -14.94 9.15
CA PRO A 190 12.70 -15.81 8.03
C PRO A 190 11.35 -16.53 8.15
N ALA A 191 10.52 -16.32 9.18
CA ALA A 191 9.38 -17.17 9.55
C ALA A 191 8.39 -17.53 8.42
N TRP A 192 8.45 -16.86 7.26
CA TRP A 192 7.83 -17.30 6.00
C TRP A 192 8.35 -18.64 5.47
N ASP A 193 9.57 -19.06 5.81
CA ASP A 193 10.16 -20.36 5.46
C ASP A 193 9.51 -21.51 6.25
N GLN A 194 9.06 -21.22 7.48
CA GLN A 194 8.29 -22.12 8.35
C GLN A 194 6.78 -21.94 8.21
N ALA A 195 6.32 -20.85 7.58
CA ALA A 195 4.97 -20.73 7.05
C ALA A 195 4.79 -21.64 5.81
N SER A 196 5.15 -22.92 5.96
CA SER A 196 4.34 -23.97 5.35
C SER A 196 2.91 -23.65 5.74
N TRP A 197 2.07 -23.41 4.74
CA TRP A 197 0.66 -23.10 4.92
C TRP A 197 -0.06 -24.31 5.51
N GLY A 198 0.16 -24.56 6.79
CA GLY A 198 -0.56 -25.51 7.61
C GLY A 198 -1.80 -24.82 8.14
N ASP A 199 -2.93 -25.09 7.49
CA ASP A 199 -4.23 -25.37 8.13
C ASP A 199 -4.77 -24.37 9.19
N GLY A 200 -4.27 -23.13 9.27
CA GLY A 200 -4.68 -22.14 10.25
C GLY A 200 -5.88 -21.30 9.80
N ILE A 201 -7.08 -21.69 10.26
CA ILE A 201 -8.35 -20.93 10.31
C ILE A 201 -9.27 -20.95 9.06
N ILE A 202 -8.84 -21.35 7.86
CA ILE A 202 -9.77 -21.66 6.73
C ILE A 202 -9.69 -23.15 6.28
N SER A 203 -9.36 -24.06 7.19
CA SER A 203 -9.38 -25.52 6.92
C SER A 203 -10.72 -26.18 7.30
N LEU A 204 -11.85 -25.49 7.03
CA LEU A 204 -13.19 -26.11 7.05
C LEU A 204 -13.68 -26.48 5.65
N MET A 205 -12.93 -26.16 4.59
CA MET A 205 -13.23 -26.72 3.28
C MET A 205 -12.57 -28.09 3.14
N PRO A 206 -13.31 -29.14 2.71
CA PRO A 206 -12.72 -30.44 2.45
C PRO A 206 -11.58 -30.26 1.44
N LYS A 207 -10.39 -30.79 1.79
CA LYS A 207 -9.19 -30.78 0.94
C LYS A 207 -9.60 -31.15 -0.49
N ARG A 208 -9.77 -30.15 -1.36
CA ARG A 208 -9.89 -30.38 -2.79
C ARG A 208 -8.60 -31.09 -3.15
N LYS A 209 -8.70 -32.36 -3.57
CA LYS A 209 -7.61 -33.09 -4.18
C LYS A 209 -7.20 -32.30 -5.43
N GLN A 210 -6.34 -31.30 -5.26
CA GLN A 210 -5.76 -30.64 -6.40
C GLN A 210 -4.99 -31.73 -7.16
N PRO A 211 -5.17 -31.82 -8.49
CA PRO A 211 -4.38 -32.74 -9.29
C PRO A 211 -2.91 -32.47 -9.00
N ARG A 212 -2.14 -33.54 -8.73
CA ARG A 212 -0.68 -33.52 -8.64
C ARG A 212 -0.11 -33.13 -10.00
N ASN A 213 -0.30 -31.89 -10.41
CA ASN A 213 0.48 -31.32 -11.49
C ASN A 213 1.87 -31.06 -10.92
N SER A 214 2.86 -31.45 -11.71
CA SER A 214 4.29 -31.39 -11.45
C SER A 214 4.76 -29.96 -11.18
N TYR A 215 4.58 -29.47 -9.96
CA TYR A 215 5.24 -28.24 -9.54
C TYR A 215 6.72 -28.57 -9.31
N LEU A 216 7.57 -27.95 -10.11
CA LEU A 216 9.01 -27.93 -9.84
C LEU A 216 9.22 -27.48 -8.39
N PRO A 217 10.18 -28.08 -7.66
CA PRO A 217 10.46 -27.67 -6.29
C PRO A 217 10.73 -26.17 -6.26
N LEU A 218 9.96 -25.44 -5.44
CA LEU A 218 10.18 -24.02 -5.21
C LEU A 218 11.62 -23.83 -4.73
N LYS A 219 12.43 -23.12 -5.52
CA LYS A 219 13.80 -22.77 -5.13
C LYS A 219 13.70 -21.74 -4.01
N ILE A 220 13.95 -22.16 -2.79
CA ILE A 220 14.03 -21.27 -1.63
C ILE A 220 15.28 -20.42 -1.79
N ILE A 221 15.11 -19.11 -1.95
CA ILE A 221 16.21 -18.13 -1.95
C ILE A 221 16.35 -17.64 -0.52
N LYS A 222 17.45 -18.03 0.15
CA LYS A 222 17.81 -17.44 1.44
C LYS A 222 18.45 -16.07 1.18
N ILE A 223 17.93 -15.06 1.85
CA ILE A 223 18.48 -13.70 1.80
C ILE A 223 19.26 -13.50 3.08
N GLU A 224 20.54 -13.21 2.95
CA GLU A 224 21.45 -13.03 4.08
C GLU A 224 21.32 -11.62 4.65
N ASP A 225 21.69 -11.46 5.92
CA ASP A 225 21.77 -10.16 6.62
C ASP A 225 20.48 -9.31 6.58
N VAL A 226 19.33 -9.96 6.53
CA VAL A 226 18.02 -9.31 6.67
C VAL A 226 17.87 -8.82 8.11
N TRP A 227 17.50 -7.55 8.28
CA TRP A 227 17.10 -7.02 9.58
C TRP A 227 15.74 -7.61 9.96
N VAL A 228 15.63 -8.18 11.15
CA VAL A 228 14.43 -8.86 11.66
C VAL A 228 14.06 -8.23 12.98
N GLY A 229 12.79 -7.91 13.17
CA GLY A 229 12.34 -7.27 14.39
C GLY A 229 11.05 -6.49 14.21
N LYS A 230 10.67 -5.80 15.29
CA LYS A 230 9.50 -4.95 15.35
C LYS A 230 9.84 -3.62 16.01
N ILE A 231 9.69 -2.54 15.26
CA ILE A 231 9.90 -1.18 15.73
C ILE A 231 8.59 -0.41 15.68
N LEU A 232 8.30 0.31 16.78
CA LEU A 232 7.27 1.33 16.83
C LEU A 232 7.92 2.71 16.74
N THR A 233 7.66 3.42 15.65
CA THR A 233 8.16 4.78 15.47
C THR A 233 7.37 5.80 16.32
N PRO A 234 7.96 6.95 16.67
CA PRO A 234 7.22 8.03 17.32
C PRO A 234 6.02 8.51 16.48
N SER A 235 5.03 9.08 17.13
CA SER A 235 3.81 9.53 16.44
C SER A 235 3.99 10.89 15.75
N ILE A 236 3.45 11.04 14.54
CA ILE A 236 3.31 12.33 13.85
C ILE A 236 1.85 12.78 13.90
N GLU A 237 1.60 14.05 14.20
CA GLU A 237 0.26 14.63 14.16
C GLU A 237 -0.15 15.05 12.75
N PHE A 238 -1.43 14.87 12.43
CA PHE A 238 -2.08 15.38 11.22
C PHE A 238 -3.52 15.82 11.51
N LYS A 239 -4.10 16.62 10.64
CA LYS A 239 -5.48 17.14 10.76
C LYS A 239 -6.33 16.66 9.60
N LEU A 240 -7.55 16.20 9.91
CA LEU A 240 -8.62 16.01 8.95
C LEU A 240 -9.53 17.22 8.98
N ILE A 241 -9.67 17.92 7.86
CA ILE A 241 -10.53 19.10 7.73
C ILE A 241 -11.69 18.83 6.77
N GLN A 242 -12.89 19.26 7.14
CA GLN A 242 -14.05 19.21 6.27
C GLN A 242 -13.84 20.15 5.08
N GLN A 243 -14.15 19.70 3.86
CA GLN A 243 -14.24 20.63 2.73
C GLN A 243 -15.44 21.57 2.95
N LYS A 244 -15.22 22.87 2.83
CA LYS A 244 -16.34 23.82 2.71
C LYS A 244 -17.01 23.55 1.37
N SER A 245 -18.27 23.16 1.40
CA SER A 245 -19.09 23.12 0.19
C SER A 245 -19.28 24.56 -0.27
N GLU A 246 -18.66 24.92 -1.40
CA GLU A 246 -18.98 26.15 -2.11
C GLU A 246 -20.30 25.90 -2.85
N PHE A 247 -21.39 26.41 -2.28
CA PHE A 247 -22.73 26.42 -2.87
C PHE A 247 -23.02 27.78 -3.48
#